data_AF-A0A918BMD4-F1
#
_entry.id   AF-A0A918BMD4-F1
#
_cell.length_a   1.000
_cell.length_b   1.000
_cell.length_c   1.000
_cell.angle_alpha   90.00
_cell.angle_beta   90.00
_cell.angle_gamma   90.00
#
_symmetry.space_group_name_H-M   'P 1'
#
loop_
_entity.id
_entity.type
_entity.pdbx_description
1 polymer ?
#
loop_
_entity_poly.entity_id
_entity_poly.type
_entity_poly.pdbx_seq_one_letter_code
_entity_poly.pdbx_strand_id
1 'polypeptide(L)'
;MNGLVVEAGDVHWLRADVALAAAARRQAAQLSRRLGFPEDRVARVELCVTEMATNLLKHAHDGSLALRVVRPAGRAAVECLSLDSGPGIHDLPRALVDGTSTAGSLGIGLGAIGRLADAHGLHSLHGRGTVVLARFWDEGPAPVPGPVVAGGLTRPISGEQMCGDTWAVRAAGDHGPGALLLMMCDGLGHGPLAARAAERAAGAFRDSARTSPVDVLQEVHQQLRGTRGAAVAVALIDVAARRVRLSGSGNVTSVVVTADARHGLPSMPGIVGVQMGRPRVFESDFPPGACLVMHTDGLSDRWRPADFPGLFAQDPVVTAAQILNQAAVRRDDAGVVVASHGQR
;
A
#
# COMPACT_ATOMS: atom_id res chain seq x y z
N MET A 1 -1.35 6.70 -23.74
CA MET A 1 -0.15 6.81 -22.86
C MET A 1 -0.45 6.00 -21.59
N ASN A 2 0.32 4.94 -21.32
CA ASN A 2 0.17 4.11 -20.12
C ASN A 2 0.70 4.90 -18.91
N GLY A 3 -0.12 5.79 -18.36
CA GLY A 3 0.29 6.65 -17.25
C GLY A 3 0.48 5.87 -15.96
N LEU A 4 1.62 6.05 -15.30
CA LEU A 4 1.83 5.60 -13.92
C LEU A 4 0.75 6.19 -13.02
N VAL A 5 0.08 5.34 -12.24
CA VAL A 5 -0.99 5.74 -11.33
C VAL A 5 -0.43 5.93 -9.92
N VAL A 6 0.32 4.93 -9.42
CA VAL A 6 0.98 4.95 -8.12
C VAL A 6 2.00 3.80 -8.04
N GLU A 7 3.01 3.91 -7.18
CA GLU A 7 4.01 2.87 -6.92
C GLU A 7 4.50 2.94 -5.47
N ALA A 8 5.27 1.94 -5.04
CA ALA A 8 5.76 1.80 -3.67
C ALA A 8 6.43 3.07 -3.12
N GLY A 9 7.31 3.69 -3.95
CA GLY A 9 8.15 4.82 -3.56
C GLY A 9 9.04 4.50 -2.35
N ASP A 10 9.81 5.50 -1.91
CA ASP A 10 10.56 5.40 -0.66
C ASP A 10 9.64 5.61 0.55
N VAL A 11 9.69 4.69 1.50
CA VAL A 11 8.90 4.75 2.73
C VAL A 11 9.80 4.98 3.93
N HIS A 12 9.63 6.11 4.60
CA HIS A 12 10.36 6.41 5.84
C HIS A 12 9.60 5.84 7.03
N TRP A 13 10.07 4.68 7.49
CA TRP A 13 9.55 4.01 8.68
C TRP A 13 10.20 4.57 9.95
N LEU A 14 9.38 5.02 10.89
CA LEU A 14 9.78 5.52 12.20
C LEU A 14 9.10 4.67 13.27
N ARG A 15 9.90 4.02 14.11
CA ARG A 15 9.40 3.16 15.20
C ARG A 15 8.93 4.01 16.38
N ALA A 16 7.92 3.54 17.10
CA ALA A 16 7.44 4.24 18.28
C ALA A 16 8.49 4.25 19.39
N ASP A 17 9.08 5.42 19.60
CA ASP A 17 10.01 5.73 20.69
C ASP A 17 9.78 7.17 21.20
N VAL A 18 10.49 7.56 22.27
CA VAL A 18 10.34 8.88 22.91
C VAL A 18 10.61 10.05 21.94
N ALA A 19 11.39 9.84 20.89
CA ALA A 19 11.74 10.85 19.90
C ALA A 19 10.81 10.85 18.67
N LEU A 20 9.85 9.93 18.58
CA LEU A 20 8.99 9.71 17.42
C LEU A 20 8.36 11.01 16.92
N ALA A 21 7.71 11.78 17.80
CA ALA A 21 7.01 13.01 17.40
C ALA A 21 7.96 14.02 16.75
N ALA A 22 9.14 14.23 17.34
CA ALA A 22 10.13 15.16 16.81
C ALA A 22 10.74 14.66 15.49
N ALA A 23 11.01 13.36 15.37
CA ALA A 23 11.53 12.75 14.15
C ALA A 23 10.51 12.79 13.01
N ALA A 24 9.26 12.41 13.29
CA ALA A 24 8.16 12.43 12.33
C ALA A 24 7.88 13.84 11.82
N ARG A 25 7.86 14.84 12.73
CA ARG A 25 7.69 16.24 12.35
C ARG A 25 8.77 16.71 11.38
N ARG A 26 10.05 16.48 11.70
CA ARG A 26 11.18 16.86 10.82
C ARG A 26 11.07 16.18 9.45
N GLN A 27 10.76 14.89 9.42
CA GLN A 27 10.66 14.13 8.18
C GLN A 27 9.47 14.58 7.32
N ALA A 28 8.30 14.79 7.93
CA ALA A 28 7.12 15.29 7.26
C ALA A 28 7.34 16.69 6.66
N ALA A 29 8.01 17.58 7.40
CA ALA A 29 8.37 18.90 6.90
C ALA A 29 9.34 18.84 5.72
N GLN A 30 10.35 17.96 5.80
CA GLN A 30 11.28 17.75 4.70
C GLN A 30 10.56 17.26 3.43
N LEU A 31 9.68 16.25 3.56
CA LEU A 31 8.88 15.72 2.44
C LEU A 31 7.99 16.81 1.84
N SER A 32 7.29 17.57 2.68
CA SER A 32 6.36 18.63 2.26
C SER A 32 7.08 19.76 1.52
N ARG A 33 8.21 20.24 2.06
CA ARG A 33 9.02 21.30 1.41
C ARG A 33 9.64 20.84 0.09
N ARG A 34 10.06 19.57 -0.02
CA ARG A 34 10.52 18.99 -1.29
C ARG A 34 9.44 18.99 -2.37
N LEU A 35 8.16 18.94 -1.98
CA LEU A 35 7.02 19.06 -2.90
C LEU A 35 6.58 20.51 -3.13
N GLY A 36 7.22 21.50 -2.51
CA GLY A 36 6.86 22.90 -2.66
C GLY A 36 5.60 23.33 -1.90
N PHE A 37 5.20 22.59 -0.85
CA PHE A 37 4.04 22.98 -0.03
C PHE A 37 4.28 24.34 0.64
N PRO A 38 3.27 25.22 0.73
CA PRO A 38 3.39 26.47 1.47
C PRO A 38 3.55 26.19 2.98
N GLU A 39 4.20 27.10 3.72
CA GLU A 39 4.59 26.83 5.12
C GLU A 39 3.39 26.59 6.05
N ASP A 40 2.23 27.20 5.79
CA ASP A 40 1.01 26.91 6.54
C ASP A 40 0.54 25.46 6.31
N ARG A 41 0.71 24.95 5.10
CA ARG A 41 0.43 23.55 4.75
C ARG A 41 1.43 22.61 5.39
N VAL A 42 2.72 22.95 5.37
CA VAL A 42 3.77 22.20 6.08
C VAL A 42 3.42 22.06 7.56
N ALA A 43 3.00 23.15 8.22
CA ALA A 43 2.60 23.14 9.62
C ALA A 43 1.40 22.22 9.90
N ARG A 44 0.44 22.10 8.97
CA ARG A 44 -0.69 21.15 9.10
C ARG A 44 -0.23 19.70 9.05
N VAL A 45 0.70 19.36 8.14
CA VAL A 45 1.28 18.01 8.09
C VAL A 45 2.05 17.71 9.38
N GLU A 46 2.85 18.66 9.86
CA GLU A 46 3.61 18.57 11.12
C GLU A 46 2.70 18.32 12.34
N LEU A 47 1.58 19.03 12.42
CA LEU A 47 0.58 18.83 13.47
C LEU A 47 -0.05 17.44 13.38
N CYS A 48 -0.46 17.01 12.18
CA CYS A 48 -1.05 15.69 11.96
C CYS A 48 -0.12 14.55 12.40
N VAL A 49 1.16 14.58 12.01
CA VAL A 49 2.10 13.52 12.40
C VAL A 49 2.45 13.57 13.89
N THR A 50 2.36 14.75 14.52
CA THR A 50 2.53 14.90 15.97
C THR A 50 1.36 14.27 16.73
N GLU A 51 0.13 14.45 16.27
CA GLU A 51 -1.06 13.78 16.82
C GLU A 51 -0.99 12.27 16.62
N MET A 52 -0.63 11.80 15.42
CA MET A 52 -0.42 10.37 15.15
C MET A 52 0.66 9.77 16.07
N ALA A 53 1.81 10.43 16.22
CA ALA A 53 2.88 10.01 17.12
C ALA A 53 2.43 9.96 18.59
N THR A 54 1.68 10.98 19.02
CA THR A 54 1.15 11.06 20.39
C THR A 54 0.16 9.92 20.66
N ASN A 55 -0.70 9.60 19.69
CA ASN A 55 -1.62 8.48 19.80
C ASN A 55 -0.89 7.14 19.93
N LEU A 56 0.14 6.93 19.10
CA LEU A 56 1.00 5.73 19.19
C LEU A 56 1.63 5.63 20.59
N LEU A 57 2.24 6.70 21.10
CA LEU A 57 2.93 6.67 22.40
C LEU A 57 1.99 6.48 23.60
N LYS A 58 0.74 6.92 23.51
CA LYS A 58 -0.23 6.83 24.62
C LYS A 58 -1.01 5.51 24.63
N HIS A 59 -1.29 4.95 23.45
CA HIS A 59 -2.28 3.88 23.30
C HIS A 59 -1.73 2.59 22.71
N ALA A 60 -0.62 2.63 21.97
CA ALA A 60 -0.06 1.44 21.35
C ALA A 60 0.76 0.61 22.34
N HIS A 61 0.78 -0.71 22.13
CA HIS A 61 1.79 -1.58 22.73
C HIS A 61 3.10 -1.53 21.93
N ASP A 62 2.97 -1.57 20.61
CA ASP A 62 4.03 -1.34 19.64
C ASP A 62 3.41 -0.62 18.44
N GLY A 63 4.20 0.15 17.70
CA GLY A 63 3.69 0.91 16.57
C GLY A 63 4.75 1.58 15.74
N SER A 64 4.34 2.11 14.60
CA SER A 64 5.23 2.80 13.67
C SER A 64 4.48 3.85 12.86
N LEU A 65 5.22 4.89 12.47
CA LEU A 65 4.80 5.83 11.42
C LEU A 65 5.51 5.48 10.12
N ALA A 66 4.77 5.47 9.02
CA ALA A 66 5.29 5.46 7.67
C ALA A 66 4.98 6.80 7.00
N LEU A 67 6.03 7.49 6.55
CA LEU A 67 5.92 8.77 5.84
C LEU A 67 6.50 8.62 4.43
N ARG A 68 5.75 9.03 3.41
CA ARG A 68 6.19 8.92 2.02
C ARG A 68 5.58 9.97 1.10
N VAL A 69 6.14 10.09 -0.09
CA VAL A 69 5.50 10.80 -1.21
C VAL A 69 4.82 9.79 -2.11
N VAL A 70 3.55 10.03 -2.40
CA VAL A 70 2.77 9.27 -3.40
C VAL A 70 2.31 10.21 -4.51
N ARG A 71 1.95 9.66 -5.68
CA ARG A 71 1.44 10.45 -6.82
C ARG A 71 0.10 9.92 -7.37
N PRO A 72 -0.93 9.75 -6.52
CA PRO A 72 -2.23 9.28 -6.98
C PRO A 72 -2.76 10.18 -8.10
N ALA A 73 -3.15 9.57 -9.22
CA ALA A 73 -3.61 10.28 -10.42
C ALA A 73 -2.63 11.37 -10.92
N GLY A 74 -1.33 11.14 -10.74
CA GLY A 74 -0.26 12.03 -11.22
C GLY A 74 0.03 13.23 -10.32
N ARG A 75 -0.74 13.45 -9.24
CA ARG A 75 -0.56 14.60 -8.36
C ARG A 75 0.12 14.20 -7.05
N ALA A 76 1.24 14.85 -6.73
CA ALA A 76 2.05 14.50 -5.57
C ALA A 76 1.32 14.83 -4.26
N ALA A 77 1.40 13.90 -3.30
CA ALA A 77 0.88 14.05 -1.96
C ALA A 77 1.89 13.54 -0.94
N VAL A 78 1.90 14.15 0.24
CA VAL A 78 2.52 13.57 1.43
C VAL A 78 1.52 12.63 2.07
N GLU A 79 1.89 11.36 2.19
CA GLU A 79 1.10 10.34 2.87
C GLU A 79 1.72 10.01 4.22
N CYS A 80 0.89 10.03 5.25
CA CYS A 80 1.23 9.69 6.62
C CYS A 80 0.37 8.52 7.07
N LEU A 81 1.02 7.47 7.56
CA LEU A 81 0.37 6.25 8.04
C LEU A 81 0.86 5.96 9.45
N SER A 82 -0.06 5.74 10.39
CA SER A 82 0.25 5.16 11.70
C SER A 82 -0.32 3.76 11.79
N LEU A 83 0.50 2.80 12.24
CA LEU A 83 0.11 1.41 12.44
C LEU A 83 0.50 1.02 13.86
N ASP A 84 -0.42 0.44 14.62
CA ASP A 84 -0.17 -0.05 15.98
C ASP A 84 -0.70 -1.46 16.25
N SER A 85 -0.25 -2.05 17.36
CA SER A 85 -0.74 -3.32 17.92
C SER A 85 -1.42 -3.13 19.29
N GLY A 86 -1.97 -1.94 19.55
CA GLY A 86 -2.68 -1.61 20.78
C GLY A 86 -4.04 -2.30 20.93
N PRO A 87 -4.85 -1.90 21.92
CA PRO A 87 -6.15 -2.50 22.20
C PRO A 87 -7.21 -2.24 21.11
N GLY A 88 -6.90 -1.41 20.12
CA GLY A 88 -7.87 -0.89 19.16
C GLY A 88 -8.81 0.14 19.77
N ILE A 89 -9.75 0.63 18.96
CA ILE A 89 -10.72 1.64 19.32
C ILE A 89 -12.11 1.00 19.30
N HIS A 90 -12.75 0.94 20.47
CA HIS A 90 -14.04 0.25 20.64
C HIS A 90 -15.22 0.98 19.98
N ASP A 91 -15.26 2.31 20.06
CA ASP A 91 -16.32 3.14 19.49
C ASP A 91 -15.70 4.18 18.54
N LEU A 92 -15.53 3.77 17.28
CA LEU A 92 -14.92 4.60 16.24
C LEU A 92 -15.71 5.88 15.94
N PRO A 93 -17.04 5.85 15.73
CA PRO A 93 -17.81 7.07 15.52
C PRO A 93 -17.61 8.07 16.66
N ARG A 94 -17.62 7.60 17.92
CA ARG A 94 -17.40 8.47 19.07
C ARG A 94 -15.98 9.02 19.10
N ALA A 95 -14.95 8.21 18.85
CA ALA A 95 -13.55 8.63 18.87
C ALA A 95 -13.20 9.70 17.82
N LEU A 96 -14.02 9.85 16.78
CA LEU A 96 -13.90 10.91 15.78
C LEU A 96 -14.57 12.23 16.22
N VAL A 97 -15.41 12.21 17.26
CA VAL A 97 -16.04 13.40 17.84
C VAL A 97 -15.09 14.06 18.83
N ASP A 98 -14.79 15.35 18.58
CA ASP A 98 -13.94 16.16 19.46
C ASP A 98 -14.44 16.14 20.91
N GLY A 99 -13.48 16.13 21.86
CA GLY A 99 -13.77 16.15 23.29
C GLY A 99 -13.96 14.76 23.91
N THR A 100 -13.83 13.69 23.13
CA THR A 100 -13.90 12.31 23.64
C THR A 100 -12.49 11.69 23.68
N SER A 101 -12.00 11.42 24.88
CA SER A 101 -10.71 10.74 25.10
C SER A 101 -10.84 9.75 26.24
N THR A 102 -10.34 8.53 26.02
CA THR A 102 -10.29 7.47 27.03
C THR A 102 -9.02 7.50 27.89
N ALA A 103 -8.02 8.33 27.54
CA ALA A 103 -6.72 8.39 28.23
C ALA A 103 -6.28 9.82 28.64
N GLY A 104 -7.22 10.67 29.06
CA GLY A 104 -6.88 11.97 29.68
C GLY A 104 -6.29 13.04 28.76
N SER A 105 -6.39 12.90 27.43
CA SER A 105 -6.15 13.99 26.47
C SER A 105 -7.41 14.83 26.24
N LEU A 106 -7.30 15.96 25.52
CA LEU A 106 -8.47 16.77 25.13
C LEU A 106 -9.46 16.03 24.21
N GLY A 107 -9.13 14.83 23.71
CA GLY A 107 -10.04 14.06 22.84
C GLY A 107 -10.23 14.66 21.46
N ILE A 108 -9.21 15.37 20.97
CA ILE A 108 -9.23 16.11 19.70
C ILE A 108 -8.39 15.38 18.63
N GLY A 109 -7.52 14.44 19.00
CA GLY A 109 -6.44 13.94 18.13
C GLY A 109 -6.90 13.29 16.82
N LEU A 110 -7.82 12.33 16.86
CA LEU A 110 -8.31 11.65 15.64
C LEU A 110 -9.21 12.56 14.80
N GLY A 111 -10.08 13.35 15.44
CA GLY A 111 -10.90 14.37 14.75
C GLY A 111 -10.03 15.44 14.07
N ALA A 112 -8.94 15.86 14.71
CA ALA A 112 -7.99 16.81 14.15
C ALA A 112 -7.29 16.27 12.89
N ILE A 113 -6.84 15.01 12.91
CA ILE A 113 -6.26 14.37 11.72
C ILE A 113 -7.24 14.45 10.53
N GLY A 114 -8.51 14.11 10.76
CA GLY A 114 -9.55 14.18 9.73
C GLY A 114 -9.83 15.60 9.19
N ARG A 115 -9.70 16.63 10.04
CA ARG A 115 -9.88 18.04 9.64
C ARG A 115 -8.66 18.65 8.94
N LEU A 116 -7.46 18.16 9.27
CA LEU A 116 -6.21 18.68 8.71
C LEU A 116 -5.92 18.10 7.33
N ALA A 117 -6.20 16.81 7.14
CA ALA A 117 -5.90 16.07 5.91
C ALA A 117 -6.95 16.31 4.82
N ASP A 118 -6.54 16.23 3.55
CA ASP A 118 -7.50 16.31 2.43
C ASP A 118 -8.19 14.97 2.19
N ALA A 119 -7.51 13.87 2.51
CA ALA A 119 -8.08 12.53 2.54
C ALA A 119 -7.51 11.78 3.74
N HIS A 120 -8.37 10.99 4.39
CA HIS A 120 -7.99 10.19 5.54
C HIS A 120 -8.72 8.85 5.50
N GLY A 121 -8.20 7.90 6.25
CA GLY A 121 -8.81 6.58 6.41
C GLY A 121 -8.42 6.00 7.75
N LEU A 122 -9.29 5.16 8.30
CA LEU A 122 -9.06 4.56 9.60
C LEU A 122 -9.66 3.18 9.66
N HIS A 123 -8.89 2.22 10.15
CA HIS A 123 -9.38 0.90 10.49
C HIS A 123 -8.83 0.47 11.84
N SER A 124 -9.68 -0.05 12.71
CA SER A 124 -9.28 -0.51 14.03
C SER A 124 -9.86 -1.89 14.31
N LEU A 125 -9.05 -2.76 14.88
CA LEU A 125 -9.46 -4.08 15.32
C LEU A 125 -9.31 -4.19 16.83
N HIS A 126 -10.36 -4.69 17.47
CA HIS A 126 -10.33 -4.92 18.91
C HIS A 126 -9.20 -5.88 19.30
N GLY A 127 -8.33 -5.45 20.22
CA GLY A 127 -7.16 -6.19 20.70
C GLY A 127 -6.05 -6.39 19.65
N ARG A 128 -6.16 -5.78 18.47
CA ARG A 128 -5.26 -6.00 17.34
C ARG A 128 -4.77 -4.69 16.71
N GLY A 129 -5.00 -3.57 17.38
CA GLY A 129 -4.48 -2.26 17.04
C GLY A 129 -5.23 -1.53 15.93
N THR A 130 -4.68 -0.36 15.57
CA THR A 130 -5.30 0.61 14.68
C THR A 130 -4.36 1.02 13.55
N VAL A 131 -4.94 1.30 12.40
CA VAL A 131 -4.31 1.95 11.26
C VAL A 131 -5.01 3.27 10.99
N VAL A 132 -4.23 4.34 10.87
CA VAL A 132 -4.71 5.67 10.47
C VAL A 132 -3.91 6.16 9.28
N LEU A 133 -4.61 6.64 8.27
CA LEU A 133 -4.08 7.23 7.04
C LEU A 133 -4.46 8.71 7.01
N ALA A 134 -3.52 9.55 6.59
CA ALA A 134 -3.75 10.93 6.22
C ALA A 134 -2.94 11.28 4.96
N ARG A 135 -3.56 11.98 4.01
CA ARG A 135 -2.93 12.49 2.79
C ARG A 135 -3.12 13.99 2.67
N PHE A 136 -2.04 14.65 2.25
CA PHE A 136 -1.99 16.09 2.04
C PHE A 136 -1.47 16.37 0.64
N TRP A 137 -2.20 17.16 -0.14
CA TRP A 137 -1.73 17.80 -1.37
C TRP A 137 -1.29 19.24 -1.09
N ASP A 138 -0.66 19.88 -2.08
CA ASP A 138 -0.19 21.26 -2.05
C ASP A 138 -1.35 22.27 -1.95
N GLU A 139 -2.24 22.32 -2.95
CA GLU A 139 -3.36 23.28 -3.03
C GLU A 139 -4.58 22.78 -3.80
N GLY A 140 -5.79 23.03 -3.32
CA GLY A 140 -7.02 22.63 -4.01
C GLY A 140 -7.45 21.18 -3.71
N PRO A 141 -8.63 20.78 -4.19
CA PRO A 141 -9.28 19.55 -3.74
C PRO A 141 -8.45 18.30 -4.08
N ALA A 142 -8.59 17.27 -3.23
CA ALA A 142 -8.03 15.96 -3.51
C ALA A 142 -8.53 15.42 -4.87
N PRO A 143 -7.71 14.66 -5.62
CA PRO A 143 -8.15 14.02 -6.85
C PRO A 143 -9.37 13.14 -6.62
N VAL A 144 -10.36 13.24 -7.52
CA VAL A 144 -11.56 12.37 -7.46
C VAL A 144 -11.14 10.94 -7.83
N PRO A 145 -11.43 9.94 -6.98
CA PRO A 145 -11.10 8.56 -7.27
C PRO A 145 -11.82 8.01 -8.51
N GLY A 146 -11.13 7.17 -9.28
CA GLY A 146 -11.74 6.37 -10.34
C GLY A 146 -12.60 5.23 -9.79
N PRO A 147 -13.26 4.45 -10.67
CA PRO A 147 -14.09 3.31 -10.26
C PRO A 147 -13.29 2.20 -9.56
N VAL A 148 -12.00 2.07 -9.92
CA VAL A 148 -11.02 1.24 -9.23
C VAL A 148 -9.90 2.13 -8.75
N VAL A 149 -9.54 1.97 -7.47
CA VAL A 149 -8.41 2.63 -6.83
C VAL A 149 -7.41 1.58 -6.39
N ALA A 150 -6.13 1.93 -6.38
CA ALA A 150 -5.08 1.03 -5.92
C ALA A 150 -4.06 1.75 -5.06
N GLY A 151 -3.42 0.99 -4.17
CA GLY A 151 -2.38 1.45 -3.28
C GLY A 151 -1.78 0.29 -2.52
N GLY A 152 -0.56 0.46 -2.04
CA GLY A 152 0.18 -0.60 -1.37
C GLY A 152 1.20 -0.05 -0.40
N LEU A 153 1.98 -0.93 0.19
CA LEU A 153 3.02 -0.58 1.15
C LEU A 153 4.14 -1.63 1.09
N THR A 154 5.38 -1.18 1.30
CA THR A 154 6.54 -2.05 1.48
C THR A 154 7.21 -1.72 2.81
N ARG A 155 7.81 -2.72 3.42
CA ARG A 155 8.58 -2.60 4.66
C ARG A 155 9.83 -3.45 4.56
N PRO A 156 11.03 -2.86 4.76
CA PRO A 156 12.25 -3.63 4.72
C PRO A 156 12.30 -4.65 5.87
N ILE A 157 13.05 -5.74 5.67
CA ILE A 157 13.43 -6.66 6.74
C ILE A 157 14.10 -5.89 7.89
N SER A 158 13.92 -6.39 9.12
CA SER A 158 14.48 -5.75 10.31
C SER A 158 16.00 -5.54 10.18
N GLY A 159 16.44 -4.29 10.28
CA GLY A 159 17.86 -3.91 10.21
C GLY A 159 18.31 -3.37 8.84
N GLU A 160 17.49 -3.55 7.80
CA GLU A 160 17.76 -3.00 6.47
C GLU A 160 17.04 -1.66 6.25
N GLN A 161 17.59 -0.83 5.37
CA GLN A 161 16.97 0.43 4.95
C GLN A 161 16.28 0.33 3.58
N MET A 162 16.68 -0.65 2.77
CA MET A 162 16.15 -0.89 1.43
C MET A 162 15.32 -2.17 1.44
N CYS A 163 14.11 -2.10 0.89
CA CYS A 163 13.23 -3.26 0.79
C CYS A 163 13.51 -4.02 -0.51
N GLY A 164 13.64 -5.33 -0.43
CA GLY A 164 13.68 -6.24 -1.58
C GLY A 164 12.36 -6.35 -2.34
N ASP A 165 11.26 -5.85 -1.76
CA ASP A 165 9.93 -5.89 -2.37
C ASP A 165 9.56 -4.58 -3.04
N THR A 166 8.78 -4.65 -4.12
CA THR A 166 8.18 -3.47 -4.75
C THR A 166 6.84 -3.77 -5.41
N TRP A 167 6.12 -2.71 -5.72
CA TRP A 167 4.88 -2.77 -6.48
C TRP A 167 4.68 -1.49 -7.29
N ALA A 168 3.94 -1.61 -8.39
CA ALA A 168 3.61 -0.48 -9.25
C ALA A 168 2.23 -0.69 -9.91
N VAL A 169 1.55 0.43 -10.18
CA VAL A 169 0.24 0.46 -10.83
C VAL A 169 0.27 1.49 -11.95
N ARG A 170 -0.20 1.10 -13.13
CA ARG A 170 -0.38 2.02 -14.27
C ARG A 170 -1.73 1.83 -14.94
N ALA A 171 -2.18 2.85 -15.64
CA ALA A 171 -3.37 2.76 -16.48
C ALA A 171 -3.15 1.78 -17.62
N ALA A 172 -4.20 1.01 -17.94
CA ALA A 172 -4.24 0.06 -19.05
C ALA A 172 -5.30 0.50 -20.06
N GLY A 173 -5.13 1.71 -20.64
CA GLY A 173 -6.16 2.39 -21.43
C GLY A 173 -6.69 1.60 -22.63
N ASP A 174 -5.89 0.67 -23.17
CA ASP A 174 -6.30 -0.23 -24.25
C ASP A 174 -7.44 -1.19 -23.84
N HIS A 175 -7.63 -1.40 -22.53
CA HIS A 175 -8.71 -2.22 -21.95
C HIS A 175 -9.88 -1.36 -21.42
N GLY A 176 -9.95 -0.11 -21.85
CA GLY A 176 -11.05 0.81 -21.53
C GLY A 176 -10.77 1.75 -20.35
N PRO A 177 -11.68 2.70 -20.11
CA PRO A 177 -11.51 3.72 -19.09
C PRO A 177 -11.51 3.12 -17.68
N GLY A 178 -10.52 3.50 -16.88
CA GLY A 178 -10.37 3.03 -15.49
C GLY A 178 -9.71 1.65 -15.36
N ALA A 179 -9.36 0.97 -16.45
CA ALA A 179 -8.60 -0.27 -16.39
C ALA A 179 -7.19 -0.03 -15.83
N LEU A 180 -6.74 -0.93 -14.96
CA LEU A 180 -5.45 -0.83 -14.27
C LEU A 180 -4.62 -2.09 -14.50
N LEU A 181 -3.31 -1.89 -14.65
CA LEU A 181 -2.33 -2.96 -14.57
C LEU A 181 -1.54 -2.79 -13.27
N LEU A 182 -1.41 -3.86 -12.50
CA LEU A 182 -0.69 -3.91 -11.24
C LEU A 182 0.46 -4.92 -11.33
N MET A 183 1.56 -4.62 -10.65
CA MET A 183 2.64 -5.57 -10.43
C MET A 183 2.98 -5.63 -8.94
N MET A 184 3.23 -6.84 -8.45
CA MET A 184 3.91 -7.11 -7.19
C MET A 184 5.18 -7.90 -7.49
N CYS A 185 6.29 -7.53 -6.84
CA CYS A 185 7.61 -8.07 -7.09
C CYS A 185 8.36 -8.27 -5.77
N ASP A 186 9.03 -9.41 -5.66
CA ASP A 186 9.87 -9.86 -4.57
C ASP A 186 11.26 -10.17 -5.14
N GLY A 187 12.23 -9.30 -4.89
CA GLY A 187 13.61 -9.49 -5.34
C GLY A 187 14.31 -10.58 -4.55
N LEU A 188 15.00 -11.51 -5.22
CA LEU A 188 15.58 -12.66 -4.52
C LEU A 188 16.60 -12.29 -3.42
N GLY A 189 16.30 -12.70 -2.19
CA GLY A 189 17.08 -12.44 -0.98
C GLY A 189 16.61 -11.17 -0.28
N HIS A 190 17.51 -10.48 0.42
CA HIS A 190 17.20 -9.21 1.08
C HIS A 190 18.31 -8.19 0.87
N GLY A 191 18.04 -6.94 1.26
CA GLY A 191 18.99 -5.84 1.22
C GLY A 191 19.26 -5.31 -0.21
N PRO A 192 20.38 -4.61 -0.45
CA PRO A 192 20.58 -3.79 -1.65
C PRO A 192 20.51 -4.54 -2.99
N LEU A 193 20.89 -5.83 -3.02
CA LEU A 193 20.86 -6.62 -4.25
C LEU A 193 19.45 -7.09 -4.62
N ALA A 194 18.62 -7.41 -3.62
CA ALA A 194 17.20 -7.70 -3.81
C ALA A 194 16.46 -6.42 -4.26
N ALA A 195 16.68 -5.32 -3.55
CA ALA A 195 16.11 -4.01 -3.88
C ALA A 195 16.44 -3.58 -5.31
N ARG A 196 17.70 -3.79 -5.77
CA ARG A 196 18.08 -3.49 -7.17
C ARG A 196 17.34 -4.34 -8.20
N ALA A 197 17.05 -5.62 -7.91
CA ALA A 197 16.27 -6.46 -8.81
C ALA A 197 14.81 -5.99 -8.87
N ALA A 198 14.24 -5.64 -7.71
CA ALA A 198 12.90 -5.09 -7.60
C ALA A 198 12.76 -3.73 -8.32
N GLU A 199 13.68 -2.79 -8.12
CA GLU A 199 13.72 -1.50 -8.82
C GLU A 199 13.79 -1.67 -10.34
N ARG A 200 14.61 -2.61 -10.84
CA ARG A 200 14.66 -2.94 -12.26
C ARG A 200 13.33 -3.51 -12.77
N ALA A 201 12.64 -4.32 -11.98
CA ALA A 201 11.32 -4.83 -12.33
C ALA A 201 10.29 -3.70 -12.41
N ALA A 202 10.29 -2.80 -11.42
CA ALA A 202 9.40 -1.64 -11.40
C ALA A 202 9.63 -0.72 -12.61
N GLY A 203 10.89 -0.45 -12.95
CA GLY A 203 11.26 0.31 -14.15
C GLY A 203 10.75 -0.36 -15.43
N ALA A 204 11.06 -1.65 -15.62
CA ALA A 204 10.59 -2.41 -16.78
C ALA A 204 9.06 -2.44 -16.90
N PHE A 205 8.35 -2.59 -15.79
CA PHE A 205 6.89 -2.57 -15.75
C PHE A 205 6.31 -1.20 -16.11
N ARG A 206 6.92 -0.12 -15.58
CA ARG A 206 6.51 1.27 -15.79
C ARG A 206 6.70 1.70 -17.24
N ASP A 207 7.83 1.32 -17.83
CA ASP A 207 8.24 1.76 -19.17
C ASP A 207 7.64 0.88 -20.29
N SER A 208 7.12 -0.30 -19.94
CA SER A 208 6.49 -1.21 -20.90
C SER A 208 5.22 -0.62 -21.54
N ALA A 209 5.17 -0.66 -22.86
CA ALA A 209 3.98 -0.32 -23.64
C ALA A 209 2.92 -1.45 -23.64
N ARG A 210 3.27 -2.66 -23.19
CA ARG A 210 2.38 -3.83 -23.20
C ARG A 210 1.27 -3.66 -22.17
N THR A 211 0.10 -4.26 -22.40
CA THR A 211 -1.03 -4.23 -21.45
C THR A 211 -1.55 -5.63 -21.09
N SER A 212 -1.05 -6.67 -21.76
CA SER A 212 -1.27 -8.07 -21.38
C SER A 212 -0.34 -8.46 -20.22
N PRO A 213 -0.87 -9.10 -19.15
CA PRO A 213 -0.05 -9.60 -18.05
C PRO A 213 1.10 -10.52 -18.48
N VAL A 214 0.87 -11.36 -19.49
CA VAL A 214 1.90 -12.29 -20.02
C VAL A 214 3.02 -11.52 -20.69
N ASP A 215 2.68 -10.58 -21.56
CA ASP A 215 3.67 -9.84 -22.35
C ASP A 215 4.52 -8.96 -21.44
N VAL A 216 3.89 -8.33 -20.45
CA VAL A 216 4.59 -7.52 -19.43
C VAL A 216 5.50 -8.40 -18.60
N LEU A 217 5.04 -9.57 -18.14
CA LEU A 217 5.89 -10.49 -17.37
C LEU A 217 7.09 -10.99 -18.19
N GLN A 218 6.91 -11.24 -19.50
CA GLN A 218 8.00 -11.60 -20.41
C GLN A 218 9.01 -10.46 -20.59
N GLU A 219 8.55 -9.22 -20.71
CA GLU A 219 9.41 -8.05 -20.82
C GLU A 219 10.21 -7.81 -19.53
N VAL A 220 9.55 -7.88 -18.37
CA VAL A 220 10.21 -7.84 -17.06
C VAL A 220 11.24 -8.97 -16.94
N HIS A 221 10.92 -10.19 -17.37
CA HIS A 221 11.89 -11.30 -17.40
C HIS A 221 13.14 -10.98 -18.20
N GLN A 222 13.02 -10.34 -19.37
CA GLN A 222 14.17 -9.96 -20.18
C GLN A 222 15.02 -8.89 -19.48
N GLN A 223 14.38 -7.89 -18.87
CA GLN A 223 15.07 -6.79 -18.18
C GLN A 223 15.76 -7.21 -16.88
N LEU A 224 15.27 -8.27 -16.22
CA LEU A 224 15.89 -8.80 -15.01
C LEU A 224 17.07 -9.75 -15.27
N ARG A 225 17.38 -10.08 -16.53
CA ARG A 225 18.55 -10.92 -16.84
C ARG A 225 19.83 -10.31 -16.30
N GLY A 226 20.67 -11.15 -15.69
CA GLY A 226 21.92 -10.72 -15.03
C GLY A 226 21.72 -10.06 -13.66
N THR A 227 20.51 -10.07 -13.10
CA THR A 227 20.26 -9.78 -11.67
C THR A 227 20.14 -11.08 -10.87
N ARG A 228 19.81 -10.99 -9.57
CA ARG A 228 19.40 -12.16 -8.78
C ARG A 228 18.07 -12.77 -9.23
N GLY A 229 17.29 -12.04 -10.02
CA GLY A 229 15.92 -12.37 -10.38
C GLY A 229 14.93 -11.97 -9.29
N ALA A 230 13.65 -12.23 -9.57
CA ALA A 230 12.55 -11.93 -8.66
C ALA A 230 11.40 -12.94 -8.83
N ALA A 231 10.56 -13.07 -7.81
CA ALA A 231 9.19 -13.52 -8.00
C ALA A 231 8.32 -12.31 -8.38
N VAL A 232 7.51 -12.45 -9.43
CA VAL A 232 6.72 -11.34 -9.95
C VAL A 232 5.34 -11.84 -10.35
N ALA A 233 4.30 -11.08 -9.98
CA ALA A 233 2.96 -11.26 -10.51
C ALA A 233 2.45 -9.95 -11.12
N VAL A 234 1.77 -10.06 -12.26
CA VAL A 234 1.16 -8.95 -12.98
C VAL A 234 -0.34 -9.22 -13.12
N ALA A 235 -1.16 -8.26 -12.71
CA ALA A 235 -2.62 -8.34 -12.77
C ALA A 235 -3.19 -7.21 -13.63
N LEU A 236 -4.07 -7.55 -14.56
CA LEU A 236 -4.88 -6.60 -15.32
C LEU A 236 -6.31 -6.60 -14.75
N ILE A 237 -6.79 -5.45 -14.33
CA ILE A 237 -8.17 -5.21 -13.91
C ILE A 237 -8.90 -4.53 -15.05
N ASP A 238 -9.88 -5.24 -15.61
CA ASP A 238 -10.80 -4.75 -16.63
C ASP A 238 -12.12 -4.35 -15.96
N VAL A 239 -12.34 -3.03 -15.83
CA VAL A 239 -13.51 -2.49 -15.11
C VAL A 239 -14.80 -2.73 -15.87
N ALA A 240 -14.77 -2.65 -17.19
CA ALA A 240 -15.95 -2.84 -18.03
C ALA A 240 -16.36 -4.32 -18.02
N ALA A 241 -15.40 -5.23 -18.17
CA ALA A 241 -15.64 -6.66 -18.09
C ALA A 241 -15.88 -7.17 -16.66
N ARG A 242 -15.50 -6.38 -15.64
CA ARG A 242 -15.50 -6.76 -14.21
C ARG A 242 -14.70 -8.02 -13.96
N ARG A 243 -13.46 -8.06 -14.46
CA ARG A 243 -12.57 -9.24 -14.32
C ARG A 243 -11.14 -8.84 -14.01
N VAL A 244 -10.46 -9.73 -13.29
CA VAL A 244 -9.00 -9.70 -13.13
C VAL A 244 -8.38 -10.80 -13.96
N ARG A 245 -7.30 -10.50 -14.68
CA ARG A 245 -6.43 -11.47 -15.37
C ARG A 245 -5.03 -11.37 -14.77
N LEU A 246 -4.51 -12.48 -14.26
CA LEU A 246 -3.20 -12.55 -13.60
C LEU A 246 -2.26 -13.46 -14.40
N SER A 247 -1.00 -13.03 -14.54
CA SER A 247 0.11 -13.91 -14.87
C SER A 247 1.24 -13.67 -13.87
N GLY A 248 1.70 -14.73 -13.21
CA GLY A 248 2.78 -14.64 -12.24
C GLY A 248 3.79 -15.78 -12.35
N SER A 249 5.01 -15.52 -11.88
CA SER A 249 6.09 -16.48 -11.75
C SER A 249 6.74 -16.33 -10.38
N GLY A 250 6.70 -17.37 -9.56
CA GLY A 250 7.24 -17.42 -8.20
C GLY A 250 6.17 -17.56 -7.13
N ASN A 251 6.46 -17.03 -5.94
CA ASN A 251 5.71 -17.18 -4.69
C ASN A 251 4.83 -15.97 -4.34
N VAL A 252 4.70 -14.97 -5.23
CA VAL A 252 3.77 -13.85 -5.01
C VAL A 252 2.35 -14.39 -4.91
N THR A 253 1.71 -14.09 -3.78
CA THR A 253 0.33 -14.46 -3.49
C THR A 253 -0.61 -13.43 -4.09
N SER A 254 -1.68 -13.87 -4.75
CA SER A 254 -2.69 -13.00 -5.37
C SER A 254 -4.08 -13.54 -5.09
N VAL A 255 -4.95 -12.72 -4.50
CA VAL A 255 -6.31 -13.13 -4.14
C VAL A 255 -7.33 -12.05 -4.45
N VAL A 256 -8.48 -12.45 -4.97
CA VAL A 256 -9.67 -11.61 -5.06
C VAL A 256 -10.54 -11.86 -3.84
N VAL A 257 -10.81 -10.81 -3.08
CA VAL A 257 -11.67 -10.80 -1.91
C VAL A 257 -12.98 -10.11 -2.28
N THR A 258 -14.09 -10.75 -1.93
CA THR A 258 -15.45 -10.21 -1.99
C THR A 258 -16.08 -10.31 -0.61
N ALA A 259 -17.32 -9.85 -0.45
CA ALA A 259 -18.05 -10.00 0.81
C ALA A 259 -18.13 -11.47 1.29
N ASP A 260 -18.29 -12.40 0.34
CA ASP A 260 -18.60 -13.80 0.64
C ASP A 260 -17.45 -14.77 0.39
N ALA A 261 -16.41 -14.36 -0.36
CA ALA A 261 -15.39 -15.28 -0.83
C ALA A 261 -13.98 -14.67 -0.92
N ARG A 262 -12.99 -15.54 -0.77
CA ARG A 262 -11.57 -15.30 -1.10
C ARG A 262 -11.15 -16.30 -2.17
N HIS A 263 -10.89 -15.81 -3.37
CA HIS A 263 -10.50 -16.63 -4.52
C HIS A 263 -9.01 -16.41 -4.85
N GLY A 264 -8.22 -17.48 -4.84
CA GLY A 264 -6.79 -17.41 -5.18
C GLY A 264 -6.55 -17.43 -6.68
N LEU A 265 -5.67 -16.54 -7.14
CA LEU A 265 -5.15 -16.50 -8.50
C LEU A 265 -3.70 -17.01 -8.48
N PRO A 266 -3.41 -18.21 -9.02
CA PRO A 266 -2.10 -18.84 -8.86
C PRO A 266 -1.01 -18.19 -9.70
N SER A 267 0.22 -18.26 -9.18
CA SER A 267 1.47 -17.98 -9.91
C SER A 267 2.12 -19.30 -10.34
N MET A 268 2.77 -19.30 -11.50
CA MET A 268 3.53 -20.46 -11.95
C MET A 268 4.88 -20.55 -11.22
N PRO A 269 5.44 -21.74 -10.97
CA PRO A 269 6.80 -21.84 -10.44
C PRO A 269 7.84 -21.24 -11.41
N GLY A 270 8.80 -20.48 -10.88
CA GLY A 270 9.91 -19.93 -11.67
C GLY A 270 10.46 -18.64 -11.06
N ILE A 271 11.63 -18.24 -11.54
CA ILE A 271 12.33 -17.00 -11.14
C ILE A 271 12.46 -16.11 -12.37
N VAL A 272 11.81 -14.94 -12.33
CA VAL A 272 11.86 -13.93 -13.37
C VAL A 272 13.29 -13.37 -13.47
N GLY A 273 13.85 -13.26 -14.68
CA GLY A 273 15.25 -12.91 -14.90
C GLY A 273 16.25 -14.07 -14.89
N VAL A 274 15.87 -15.26 -14.38
CA VAL A 274 16.76 -16.42 -14.28
C VAL A 274 16.20 -17.62 -15.04
N GLN A 275 15.14 -18.25 -14.52
CA GLN A 275 14.50 -19.42 -15.11
C GLN A 275 12.99 -19.30 -14.94
N MET A 276 12.32 -18.83 -15.99
CA MET A 276 10.87 -18.68 -16.03
C MET A 276 10.29 -19.67 -17.04
N GLY A 277 9.29 -20.46 -16.62
CA GLY A 277 8.52 -21.31 -17.51
C GLY A 277 7.63 -20.51 -18.47
N ARG A 278 6.84 -21.20 -19.29
CA ARG A 278 5.84 -20.53 -20.15
C ARG A 278 4.78 -19.85 -19.26
N PRO A 279 4.61 -18.51 -19.34
CA PRO A 279 3.60 -17.81 -18.55
C PRO A 279 2.18 -18.31 -18.87
N ARG A 280 1.31 -18.26 -17.87
CA ARG A 280 -0.11 -18.62 -17.99
C ARG A 280 -0.97 -17.51 -17.41
N VAL A 281 -2.16 -17.35 -17.98
CA VAL A 281 -3.17 -16.42 -17.47
C VAL A 281 -4.18 -17.19 -16.63
N PHE A 282 -4.44 -16.68 -15.44
CA PHE A 282 -5.56 -17.08 -14.60
C PHE A 282 -6.51 -15.91 -14.45
N GLU A 283 -7.80 -16.18 -14.32
CA GLU A 283 -8.82 -15.14 -14.31
C GLU A 283 -9.82 -15.35 -13.19
N SER A 284 -10.39 -14.25 -12.70
CA SER A 284 -11.45 -14.26 -11.70
C SER A 284 -12.38 -13.06 -11.91
N ASP A 285 -13.59 -13.17 -11.37
CA ASP A 285 -14.55 -12.07 -11.37
C ASP A 285 -14.11 -10.95 -10.43
N PHE A 286 -14.41 -9.72 -10.81
CA PHE A 286 -14.05 -8.51 -10.06
C PHE A 286 -15.22 -7.53 -10.03
N PRO A 287 -16.33 -7.90 -9.39
CA PRO A 287 -17.51 -7.05 -9.31
C PRO A 287 -17.26 -5.81 -8.43
N PRO A 288 -18.12 -4.78 -8.49
CA PRO A 288 -18.14 -3.69 -7.52
C PRO A 288 -18.13 -4.19 -6.07
N GLY A 289 -17.22 -3.65 -5.26
CA GLY A 289 -16.95 -4.07 -3.88
C GLY A 289 -15.91 -5.18 -3.72
N ALA A 290 -15.37 -5.70 -4.81
CA ALA A 290 -14.25 -6.63 -4.76
C ALA A 290 -12.92 -5.90 -4.53
N CYS A 291 -11.99 -6.59 -3.86
CA CYS A 291 -10.60 -6.17 -3.67
C CYS A 291 -9.64 -7.22 -4.21
N LEU A 292 -8.66 -6.80 -5.01
CA LEU A 292 -7.52 -7.64 -5.37
C LEU A 292 -6.42 -7.32 -4.35
N VAL A 293 -5.92 -8.35 -3.66
CA VAL A 293 -4.78 -8.24 -2.75
C VAL A 293 -3.64 -9.08 -3.32
N MET A 294 -2.48 -8.46 -3.54
CA MET A 294 -1.26 -9.14 -3.95
C MET A 294 -0.17 -8.86 -2.92
N HIS A 295 0.55 -9.88 -2.46
CA HIS A 295 1.63 -9.71 -1.48
C HIS A 295 2.77 -10.72 -1.67
N THR A 296 3.95 -10.36 -1.16
CA THR A 296 5.12 -11.26 -1.08
C THR A 296 4.96 -12.30 0.03
N ASP A 297 5.85 -13.28 0.10
CA ASP A 297 5.83 -14.30 1.16
C ASP A 297 6.31 -13.76 2.53
N GLY A 298 6.83 -12.53 2.55
CA GLY A 298 6.97 -11.70 3.73
C GLY A 298 5.67 -11.47 4.52
N LEU A 299 4.51 -11.77 3.93
CA LEU A 299 3.22 -11.81 4.59
C LEU A 299 2.66 -13.23 4.62
N SER A 300 2.17 -13.65 5.79
CA SER A 300 1.49 -14.93 5.93
C SER A 300 0.20 -14.97 5.11
N ASP A 301 0.01 -16.01 4.30
CA ASP A 301 -1.23 -16.20 3.53
C ASP A 301 -2.40 -16.83 4.36
N ARG A 302 -2.27 -16.90 5.68
CA ARG A 302 -3.23 -17.62 6.54
C ARG A 302 -4.43 -16.79 6.97
N TRP A 303 -4.42 -15.50 6.69
CA TRP A 303 -5.49 -14.60 7.09
C TRP A 303 -6.75 -14.82 6.23
N ARG A 304 -7.91 -14.52 6.82
CA ARG A 304 -9.23 -14.63 6.18
C ARG A 304 -9.89 -13.26 6.14
N PRO A 305 -10.74 -12.97 5.15
CA PRO A 305 -11.46 -11.69 5.11
C PRO A 305 -12.26 -11.40 6.38
N ALA A 306 -12.84 -12.44 6.99
CA ALA A 306 -13.58 -12.35 8.26
C ALA A 306 -12.71 -11.89 9.45
N ASP A 307 -11.39 -12.03 9.37
CA ASP A 307 -10.47 -11.53 10.41
C ASP A 307 -10.37 -10.00 10.40
N PHE A 308 -10.90 -9.34 9.36
CA PHE A 308 -10.84 -7.90 9.15
C PHE A 308 -12.20 -7.29 8.80
N PRO A 309 -13.17 -7.26 9.74
CA PRO A 309 -14.48 -6.66 9.49
C PRO A 309 -14.38 -5.23 8.94
N GLY A 310 -15.08 -4.95 7.85
CA GLY A 310 -15.14 -3.61 7.23
C GLY A 310 -13.87 -3.13 6.52
N LEU A 311 -12.78 -3.92 6.51
CA LEU A 311 -11.49 -3.48 5.97
C LEU A 311 -11.49 -3.30 4.44
N PHE A 312 -12.16 -4.19 3.72
CA PHE A 312 -12.15 -4.19 2.25
C PHE A 312 -13.04 -3.09 1.63
N ALA A 313 -13.80 -2.38 2.45
CA ALA A 313 -14.51 -1.16 2.05
C ALA A 313 -13.67 0.11 2.27
N GLN A 314 -12.51 0.02 2.92
CA GLN A 314 -11.63 1.16 3.20
C GLN A 314 -10.78 1.54 1.99
N ASP A 315 -10.05 2.64 2.12
CA ASP A 315 -8.97 3.01 1.19
C ASP A 315 -7.99 1.83 1.01
N PRO A 316 -7.57 1.51 -0.23
CA PRO A 316 -6.66 0.40 -0.50
C PRO A 316 -5.36 0.44 0.33
N VAL A 317 -4.85 1.62 0.66
CA VAL A 317 -3.65 1.75 1.50
C VAL A 317 -3.95 1.42 2.96
N VAL A 318 -5.15 1.72 3.47
CA VAL A 318 -5.58 1.28 4.81
C VAL A 318 -5.71 -0.24 4.82
N THR A 319 -6.31 -0.84 3.79
CA THR A 319 -6.38 -2.30 3.62
C THR A 319 -4.98 -2.92 3.61
N ALA A 320 -4.08 -2.40 2.77
CA ALA A 320 -2.70 -2.83 2.67
C ALA A 320 -1.95 -2.73 4.01
N ALA A 321 -2.05 -1.57 4.68
CA ALA A 321 -1.40 -1.31 5.95
C ALA A 321 -1.92 -2.24 7.06
N GLN A 322 -3.24 -2.48 7.15
CA GLN A 322 -3.78 -3.39 8.16
C GLN A 322 -3.38 -4.84 7.91
N ILE A 323 -3.39 -5.31 6.65
CA ILE A 323 -2.92 -6.66 6.32
C ILE A 323 -1.42 -6.78 6.65
N LEU A 324 -0.60 -5.81 6.27
CA LEU A 324 0.83 -5.78 6.60
C LEU A 324 1.07 -5.74 8.12
N ASN A 325 0.28 -4.98 8.88
CA ASN A 325 0.39 -4.92 10.34
C ASN A 325 0.14 -6.29 11.00
N GLN A 326 -0.78 -7.07 10.45
CA GLN A 326 -1.29 -8.29 11.08
C GLN A 326 -0.63 -9.57 10.55
N ALA A 327 -0.19 -9.57 9.29
CA ALA A 327 0.29 -10.77 8.61
C ALA A 327 1.79 -10.75 8.29
N ALA A 328 2.46 -9.59 8.35
CA ALA A 328 3.86 -9.51 7.95
C ALA A 328 4.80 -10.09 9.00
N VAL A 329 5.77 -10.90 8.56
CA VAL A 329 6.82 -11.45 9.42
C VAL A 329 7.95 -10.44 9.58
N ARG A 330 8.69 -10.48 10.70
CA ARG A 330 9.81 -9.55 10.96
C ARG A 330 11.13 -9.94 10.31
N ARG A 331 11.21 -11.20 9.84
CA ARG A 331 12.42 -11.85 9.32
C ARG A 331 12.52 -11.82 7.80
N ASP A 332 11.68 -11.00 7.16
CA ASP A 332 11.67 -10.85 5.72
C ASP A 332 11.27 -9.43 5.32
N ASP A 333 11.59 -9.07 4.08
CA ASP A 333 10.97 -7.94 3.40
C ASP A 333 9.47 -8.21 3.27
N ALA A 334 8.64 -7.17 3.35
CA ALA A 334 7.19 -7.34 3.32
C ALA A 334 6.55 -6.31 2.40
N GLY A 335 5.88 -6.77 1.36
CA GLY A 335 5.21 -5.93 0.38
C GLY A 335 3.79 -6.40 0.10
N VAL A 336 2.87 -5.43 -0.02
CA VAL A 336 1.47 -5.67 -0.36
C VAL A 336 0.94 -4.54 -1.24
N VAL A 337 0.15 -4.89 -2.25
CA VAL A 337 -0.61 -3.94 -3.06
C VAL A 337 -2.07 -4.39 -3.15
N VAL A 338 -2.97 -3.43 -3.02
CA VAL A 338 -4.42 -3.64 -3.05
C VAL A 338 -5.02 -2.80 -4.15
N ALA A 339 -5.98 -3.36 -4.89
CA ALA A 339 -6.90 -2.60 -5.72
C ALA A 339 -8.34 -2.86 -5.24
N SER A 340 -9.15 -1.82 -5.11
CA SER A 340 -10.55 -1.92 -4.70
C SER A 340 -11.45 -1.37 -5.79
N HIS A 341 -12.49 -2.12 -6.15
CA HIS A 341 -13.57 -1.64 -6.99
C HIS A 341 -14.63 -0.98 -6.10
N GLY A 342 -14.86 0.33 -6.27
CA GLY A 342 -15.86 1.06 -5.50
C GLY A 342 -17.26 0.46 -5.67
N GLN A 343 -18.02 0.36 -4.57
CA GLN A 343 -19.46 0.12 -4.62
C GLN A 343 -20.14 1.45 -4.92
N ARG A 344 -20.79 1.56 -6.09
CA ARG A 344 -21.66 2.69 -6.38
C ARG A 344 -22.98 2.53 -5.63
#